data_AF-B1ZJB5-F1
#
_entry.id   AF-B1ZJB5-F1
#
_cell.length_a   1.000
_cell.length_b   1.000
_cell.length_c   1.000
_cell.angle_alpha   90.00
_cell.angle_beta   90.00
_cell.angle_gamma   90.00
#
_symmetry.space_group_name_H-M   'P 1'
#
loop_
_entity.id
_entity.type
_entity.pdbx_description
1 polymer ?
#
loop_
_entity_poly.entity_id
_entity_poly.type
_entity_poly.pdbx_seq_one_letter_code
_entity_poly.pdbx_strand_id
1 'polypeptide(L)'
;MSGSPARTLDELYARIVASRGAAPDRQERQFRHAVRGEEARQGRRANGGPDLDAPEPVVMRGCSAEVLHLGELLWGDRHTTDLARVCCEDPGQVRRWRRGEGAGPSETAVRWIREEAIARMAAIQAGLDRLAAVRPPPPPAAPEPEPEPEVAVAPGVDPDDAAWFLDGLARATGGRPTFVREVLSARRPPRGRHWSAEVVVFDGQTHTLDCDRGADLDGTTVGLAWIPGDGLTSRQPCILWDDAAGWVRGTDFVRGPRPRPTTAAPAPTARPADPQVDLEEWLAGAGLLGD
;
A
#
# COMPACT_ATOMS: atom_id res chain seq x y z
N MET A 1 43.30 50.57 -14.51
CA MET A 1 43.23 50.65 -15.98
C MET A 1 42.75 49.31 -16.50
N SER A 2 41.48 49.17 -16.90
CA SER A 2 40.97 47.91 -17.46
C SER A 2 41.37 47.83 -18.93
N GLY A 3 42.34 46.97 -19.25
CA GLY A 3 42.68 46.68 -20.66
C GLY A 3 41.48 46.12 -21.41
N SER A 4 41.38 46.42 -22.71
CA SER A 4 40.35 45.85 -23.58
C SER A 4 40.36 44.31 -23.52
N PRO A 5 39.20 43.65 -23.65
CA PRO A 5 39.12 42.20 -23.68
C PRO A 5 39.89 41.65 -24.89
N ALA A 6 40.64 40.56 -24.67
CA ALA A 6 41.36 39.87 -25.73
C ALA A 6 40.36 39.32 -26.76
N ARG A 7 40.61 39.57 -28.05
CA ARG A 7 39.74 39.19 -29.17
C ARG A 7 40.13 37.85 -29.80
N THR A 8 41.32 37.34 -29.50
CA THR A 8 41.84 36.08 -30.03
C THR A 8 42.50 35.23 -28.94
N LEU A 9 42.60 33.92 -29.20
CA LEU A 9 43.28 32.96 -28.31
C LEU A 9 44.77 33.29 -28.14
N ASP A 10 45.41 33.77 -29.20
CA ASP A 10 46.83 34.15 -29.18
C ASP A 10 47.09 35.38 -28.30
N GLU A 11 46.19 36.37 -28.31
CA GLU A 11 46.26 37.52 -27.40
C GLU A 11 46.12 37.09 -25.92
N LEU A 12 45.23 36.12 -25.67
CA LEU A 12 45.00 35.61 -24.32
C LEU A 12 46.22 34.80 -23.84
N TYR A 13 46.80 33.98 -24.71
CA TYR A 13 48.03 33.23 -24.44
C TYR A 13 49.21 34.16 -24.18
N ALA A 14 49.43 35.15 -25.04
CA ALA A 14 50.47 36.16 -24.86
C ALA A 14 50.34 36.92 -23.53
N ARG A 15 49.11 37.25 -23.13
CA ARG A 15 48.84 37.91 -21.84
C ARG A 15 49.14 37.02 -20.64
N ILE A 16 48.83 35.72 -20.71
CA ILE A 16 49.17 34.75 -19.66
C ILE A 16 50.69 34.63 -19.52
N VAL A 17 51.41 34.48 -20.63
CA VAL A 17 52.87 34.38 -20.63
C VAL A 17 53.51 35.66 -20.06
N ALA A 18 53.05 36.84 -20.49
CA ALA A 18 53.52 38.12 -19.96
C ALA A 18 53.25 38.28 -18.45
N SER A 19 52.08 37.85 -17.97
CA SER A 19 51.74 37.91 -16.54
C SER A 19 52.60 36.98 -15.68
N ARG A 20 53.03 35.84 -16.24
CA ARG A 20 53.91 34.88 -15.55
C ARG A 20 55.36 35.37 -15.52
N GLY A 21 55.82 36.07 -16.55
CA GLY A 21 57.16 36.68 -16.57
C GLY A 21 57.30 37.93 -15.69
N ALA A 22 56.19 38.62 -15.39
CA ALA A 22 56.18 39.83 -14.57
C ALA A 22 55.94 39.59 -13.07
N ALA A 23 55.73 38.33 -12.65
CA ALA A 23 55.55 38.02 -11.24
C ALA A 23 56.91 38.14 -10.51
N PRO A 24 57.05 39.02 -9.49
CA PRO A 24 58.27 39.07 -8.71
C PRO A 24 58.48 37.73 -8.01
N ASP A 25 59.75 37.30 -7.93
CA ASP A 25 60.20 36.08 -7.26
C ASP A 25 59.79 36.14 -5.78
N ARG A 26 58.59 35.63 -5.47
CA ARG A 26 58.07 35.59 -4.12
C ARG A 26 58.79 34.46 -3.41
N GLN A 27 59.67 34.82 -2.48
CA GLN A 27 60.25 33.86 -1.55
C GLN A 27 59.17 32.90 -1.07
N GLU A 28 59.41 31.62 -1.35
CA GLU A 28 58.57 30.50 -0.95
C GLU A 28 58.28 30.67 0.54
N ARG A 29 57.01 30.93 0.89
CA ARG A 29 56.61 31.00 2.29
C ARG A 29 56.84 29.61 2.86
N GLN A 30 57.97 29.44 3.55
CA GLN A 30 58.22 28.28 4.40
C GLN A 30 57.07 28.24 5.40
N PHE A 31 56.10 27.37 5.16
CA PHE A 31 55.15 26.97 6.18
C PHE A 31 55.98 26.34 7.27
N ARG A 32 56.15 27.08 8.37
CA ARG A 32 56.71 26.55 9.62
C ARG A 32 55.80 25.41 10.08
N HIS A 33 56.08 24.20 9.60
CA HIS A 33 55.82 22.98 10.36
C HIS A 33 56.77 22.98 11.55
N ALA A 34 56.50 23.88 12.50
CA ALA A 34 57.16 23.89 13.78
C ALA A 34 56.35 23.03 14.74
N VAL A 35 56.95 21.88 15.08
CA VAL A 35 56.87 21.25 16.40
C VAL A 35 55.53 20.61 16.76
N ARG A 36 55.29 19.41 16.23
CA ARG A 36 54.19 18.52 16.63
C ARG A 36 54.66 17.38 17.56
N GLY A 37 55.66 17.64 18.41
CA GLY A 37 56.33 16.61 19.22
C GLY A 37 56.16 16.70 20.74
N GLU A 38 55.87 17.88 21.30
CA GLU A 38 55.82 18.05 22.77
C GLU A 38 54.44 18.43 23.33
N GLU A 39 53.59 19.13 22.57
CA GLU A 39 52.21 19.44 23.01
C GLU A 39 51.31 18.19 23.10
N ALA A 40 51.69 17.08 22.47
CA ALA A 40 50.98 15.81 22.58
C ALA A 40 51.16 15.11 23.93
N ARG A 41 52.15 15.50 24.76
CA ARG A 41 52.46 14.82 26.04
C ARG A 41 51.83 15.46 27.28
N GLN A 42 51.32 16.69 27.21
CA GLN A 42 50.86 17.43 28.40
C GLN A 42 49.35 17.43 28.67
N GLY A 43 48.59 16.47 28.11
CA GLY A 43 47.28 16.09 28.69
C GLY A 43 46.22 17.20 28.82
N ARG A 44 46.40 18.36 28.20
CA ARG A 44 45.36 19.39 28.05
C ARG A 44 44.93 19.38 26.60
N ARG A 45 44.04 18.44 26.27
CA ARG A 45 43.27 18.49 25.02
C ARG A 45 42.32 19.69 25.13
N ALA A 46 42.78 20.85 24.69
CA ALA A 46 41.89 21.97 24.42
C ALA A 46 40.96 21.55 23.28
N ASN A 47 39.66 21.60 23.56
CA ASN A 47 38.52 21.16 22.75
C ASN A 47 38.31 19.64 22.73
N GLY A 48 37.37 19.18 23.57
CA GLY A 48 36.93 17.78 23.69
C GLY A 48 36.43 17.18 22.38
N GLY A 49 37.35 16.68 21.57
CA GLY A 49 37.07 15.75 20.49
C GLY A 49 36.87 14.34 21.05
N PRO A 50 35.90 13.57 20.52
CA PRO A 50 35.67 12.19 20.91
C PRO A 50 36.89 11.31 20.60
N ASP A 51 36.96 10.18 21.30
CA ASP A 51 38.10 9.25 21.26
C ASP A 51 38.25 8.64 19.85
N LEU A 52 39.46 8.72 19.28
CA LEU A 52 39.72 8.35 17.89
C LEU A 52 39.71 6.84 17.63
N ASP A 53 39.68 6.03 18.69
CA ASP A 53 39.76 4.57 18.61
C ASP A 53 38.41 3.87 18.86
N ALA A 54 37.33 4.62 19.09
CA ALA A 54 35.99 4.05 19.22
C ALA A 54 35.28 4.03 17.85
N PRO A 55 34.88 2.85 17.32
CA PRO A 55 34.00 2.77 16.17
C PRO A 55 32.56 3.08 16.61
N GLU A 56 32.33 4.26 17.21
CA GLU A 56 30.96 4.70 17.45
C GLU A 56 30.40 5.23 16.14
N PRO A 57 29.24 4.73 15.67
CA PRO A 57 28.58 5.29 14.51
C PRO A 57 28.33 6.77 14.82
N VAL A 58 28.76 7.64 13.91
CA VAL A 58 28.41 9.06 13.95
C VAL A 58 26.90 9.13 13.73
N VAL A 59 26.13 9.04 14.80
CA VAL A 59 24.68 9.17 14.76
C VAL A 59 24.41 10.63 14.47
N MET A 60 23.98 10.93 13.24
CA MET A 60 23.50 12.26 12.90
C MET A 60 22.38 12.62 13.88
N ARG A 61 22.59 13.68 14.66
CA ARG A 61 21.61 14.09 15.66
C ARG A 61 20.43 14.80 14.98
N GLY A 62 19.22 14.46 15.41
CA GLY A 62 17.98 15.04 14.89
C GLY A 62 17.70 14.67 13.43
N CYS A 63 16.87 15.47 12.75
CA CYS A 63 16.47 15.28 11.36
C CYS A 63 17.50 15.83 10.34
N SER A 64 18.79 15.83 10.70
CA SER A 64 19.87 16.37 9.87
C SER A 64 20.02 15.62 8.56
N ALA A 65 19.85 14.30 8.58
CA ALA A 65 19.97 13.45 7.39
C ALA A 65 18.88 13.78 6.37
N GLU A 66 17.64 13.93 6.83
CA GLU A 66 16.48 14.25 6.01
C GLU A 66 16.58 15.65 5.41
N VAL A 67 17.03 16.65 6.19
CA VAL A 67 17.25 18.01 5.69
C VAL A 67 18.36 18.07 4.63
N LEU A 68 19.45 17.33 4.83
CA LEU A 68 20.54 17.23 3.84
C LEU A 68 20.07 16.52 2.58
N HIS A 69 19.30 15.44 2.71
CA HIS A 69 18.74 14.71 1.58
C HIS A 69 17.78 15.58 0.76
N LEU A 70 16.91 16.36 1.42
CA LEU A 70 16.05 17.33 0.73
C LEU A 70 16.87 18.40 0.00
N GLY A 71 17.94 18.90 0.62
CA GLY A 71 18.84 19.84 -0.04
C GLY A 71 19.47 19.26 -1.31
N GLU A 72 19.89 18.00 -1.28
CA GLU A 72 20.42 17.29 -2.44
C GLU A 72 19.37 17.12 -3.55
N LEU A 73 18.13 16.77 -3.21
CA LEU A 73 17.04 16.66 -4.18
C LEU A 73 16.70 18.02 -4.84
N LEU A 74 16.79 19.12 -4.10
CA LEU A 74 16.43 20.45 -4.60
C LEU A 74 17.52 21.11 -5.44
N TRP A 75 18.80 20.94 -5.05
CA TRP A 75 19.93 21.69 -5.64
C TRP A 75 21.11 20.81 -6.09
N GLY A 76 21.02 19.49 -5.95
CA GLY A 76 22.07 18.53 -6.34
C GLY A 76 23.26 18.48 -5.38
N ASP A 77 24.40 17.96 -5.86
CA ASP A 77 25.60 17.68 -5.05
C ASP A 77 26.18 18.92 -4.35
N ARG A 78 25.93 20.12 -4.90
CA ARG A 78 26.47 21.41 -4.43
C ARG A 78 25.45 22.24 -3.64
N HIS A 79 24.57 21.59 -2.89
CA HIS A 79 23.46 22.24 -2.17
C HIS A 79 23.83 23.01 -0.89
N THR A 80 25.06 22.90 -0.36
CA THR A 80 25.38 23.42 0.99
C THR A 80 25.08 24.91 1.17
N THR A 81 25.40 25.74 0.17
CA THR A 81 25.19 27.19 0.27
C THR A 81 23.72 27.58 0.14
N ASP A 82 22.97 26.91 -0.74
CA ASP A 82 21.54 27.20 -0.93
C ASP A 82 20.71 26.69 0.24
N LEU A 83 21.04 25.49 0.76
CA LEU A 83 20.44 24.95 1.97
C LEU A 83 20.70 25.86 3.19
N ALA A 84 21.93 26.36 3.34
CA ALA A 84 22.25 27.32 4.40
C ALA A 84 21.42 28.62 4.26
N ARG A 85 21.26 29.12 3.03
CA ARG A 85 20.44 30.32 2.76
C ARG A 85 18.97 30.11 3.14
N VAL A 86 18.37 28.99 2.74
CA VAL A 86 16.94 28.70 3.01
C VAL A 86 16.69 28.47 4.50
N CYS A 87 17.61 27.80 5.18
CA CYS A 87 17.50 27.55 6.61
C CYS A 87 17.89 28.76 7.48
N CYS A 88 18.35 29.88 6.88
CA CYS A 88 19.03 31.00 7.55
C CYS A 88 20.17 30.56 8.50
N GLU A 89 20.99 29.61 8.05
CA GLU A 89 22.11 29.04 8.79
C GLU A 89 23.45 29.42 8.14
N ASP A 90 24.55 29.23 8.89
CA ASP A 90 25.89 29.35 8.32
C ASP A 90 26.24 28.09 7.49
N PRO A 91 26.90 28.22 6.31
CA PRO A 91 27.34 27.05 5.54
C PRO A 91 28.26 26.09 6.31
N GLY A 92 29.03 26.60 7.28
CA GLY A 92 29.81 25.78 8.21
C GLY A 92 28.94 24.95 9.14
N GLN A 93 27.79 25.48 9.59
CA GLN A 93 26.81 24.72 10.38
C GLN A 93 26.19 23.58 9.57
N VAL A 94 25.81 23.82 8.31
CA VAL A 94 25.31 22.75 7.41
C VAL A 94 26.37 21.67 7.18
N ARG A 95 27.67 22.04 7.08
CA ARG A 95 28.76 21.05 7.01
C ARG A 95 28.92 20.26 8.30
N ARG A 96 28.67 20.87 9.46
CA ARG A 96 28.67 20.18 10.76
C ARG A 96 27.54 19.16 10.83
N TRP A 97 26.32 19.50 10.39
CA TRP A 97 25.21 18.54 10.28
C TRP A 97 25.62 17.29 9.49
N ARG A 98 26.30 17.47 8.34
CA ARG A 98 26.77 16.37 7.50
C ARG A 98 27.80 15.47 8.20
N ARG A 99 28.58 16.02 9.12
CA ARG A 99 29.56 15.28 9.94
C ARG A 99 28.94 14.73 11.23
N GLY A 100 27.64 14.89 11.44
CA GLY A 100 26.99 14.59 12.72
C GLY A 100 27.50 15.45 13.89
N GLU A 101 28.15 16.58 13.59
CA GLU A 101 28.67 17.53 14.56
C GLU A 101 27.64 18.64 14.85
N GLY A 102 27.67 19.19 16.06
CA GLY A 102 26.85 20.33 16.45
C GLY A 102 25.39 20.00 16.79
N ALA A 103 24.59 21.05 17.02
CA ALA A 103 23.15 20.90 17.08
C ALA A 103 22.62 20.65 15.67
N GLY A 104 21.72 19.67 15.51
CA GLY A 104 21.00 19.45 14.26
C GLY A 104 20.17 20.69 13.83
N PRO A 105 19.47 20.61 12.70
CA PRO A 105 18.65 21.72 12.23
C PRO A 105 17.59 22.11 13.26
N SER A 106 17.39 23.41 13.44
CA SER A 106 16.31 23.94 14.29
C SER A 106 14.94 23.62 13.69
N GLU A 107 13.88 23.64 14.50
CA GLU A 107 12.51 23.44 14.02
C GLU A 107 12.12 24.46 12.93
N THR A 108 12.58 25.70 13.07
CA THR A 108 12.39 26.76 12.06
C THR A 108 13.08 26.42 10.75
N ALA A 109 14.33 25.92 10.79
CA ALA A 109 15.06 25.48 9.60
C ALA A 109 14.33 24.32 8.89
N VAL A 110 13.83 23.34 9.65
CA VAL A 110 13.03 22.22 9.13
C VAL A 110 11.75 22.70 8.46
N ARG A 111 11.04 23.67 9.06
CA ARG A 111 9.83 24.25 8.47
C ARG A 111 10.16 24.95 7.15
N TRP A 112 11.19 25.80 7.12
CA TRP A 112 11.54 26.57 5.92
C TRP A 112 11.99 25.68 4.76
N ILE A 113 12.82 24.66 4.99
CA ILE A 113 13.21 23.74 3.92
C ILE A 113 12.00 22.94 3.38
N ARG A 114 11.03 22.61 4.25
CA ARG A 114 9.78 21.96 3.83
C ARG A 114 8.93 22.88 2.97
N GLU A 115 8.75 24.14 3.37
CA GLU A 115 8.02 25.15 2.59
C GLU A 115 8.65 25.38 1.22
N GLU A 116 9.98 25.48 1.17
CA GLU A 116 10.74 25.61 -0.08
C GLU A 116 10.55 24.38 -0.98
N ALA A 117 10.61 23.17 -0.42
CA ALA A 117 10.38 21.95 -1.18
C ALA A 117 8.98 21.89 -1.81
N ILE A 118 7.95 22.26 -1.05
CA ILE A 118 6.57 22.33 -1.54
C ILE A 118 6.45 23.37 -2.67
N ALA A 119 7.04 24.56 -2.49
CA ALA A 119 7.05 25.60 -3.52
C ALA A 119 7.75 25.13 -4.80
N ARG A 120 8.86 24.41 -4.67
CA ARG A 120 9.61 23.87 -5.81
C ARG A 120 8.83 22.78 -6.55
N MET A 121 8.17 21.88 -5.83
CA MET A 121 7.29 20.86 -6.42
C MET A 121 6.16 21.51 -7.21
N ALA A 122 5.50 22.53 -6.65
CA ALA A 122 4.45 23.27 -7.35
C ALA A 122 4.97 23.97 -8.62
N ALA A 123 6.17 24.55 -8.57
CA ALA A 123 6.80 25.18 -9.73
C ALA A 123 7.17 24.16 -10.83
N ILE A 124 7.64 22.97 -10.45
CA ILE A 124 7.90 21.86 -11.38
C ILE A 124 6.61 21.39 -12.03
N GLN A 125 5.55 21.17 -11.23
CA GLN A 125 4.24 20.76 -11.74
C GLN A 125 3.69 21.77 -12.74
N ALA A 126 3.70 23.06 -12.41
CA ALA A 126 3.28 24.12 -13.33
C ALA A 126 4.13 24.15 -14.62
N GLY A 127 5.41 23.77 -14.54
CA GLY A 127 6.27 23.57 -15.71
C GLY A 127 5.84 22.39 -16.58
N LEU A 128 5.51 21.26 -15.95
CA LEU A 128 4.98 20.07 -16.64
C LEU A 128 3.63 20.36 -17.30
N ASP A 129 2.75 21.10 -16.64
CA ASP A 129 1.45 21.49 -17.19
C ASP A 129 1.62 22.38 -18.43
N ARG A 130 2.55 23.35 -18.38
CA ARG A 130 2.91 24.15 -19.57
C ARG A 130 3.49 23.30 -20.69
N LEU A 131 4.30 22.29 -20.37
CA LEU A 131 4.86 21.38 -21.37
C LEU A 131 3.76 20.50 -22.00
N ALA A 132 2.82 20.01 -21.21
CA ALA A 132 1.66 19.26 -21.66
C ALA A 132 0.75 20.12 -22.55
N ALA A 133 0.61 21.42 -22.28
CA ALA A 133 -0.12 22.33 -23.16
C ALA A 133 0.54 22.48 -24.55
N VAL A 134 1.88 22.45 -24.62
CA VAL A 134 2.63 22.51 -25.89
C VAL A 134 2.59 21.16 -26.63
N ARG A 135 2.61 20.05 -25.88
CA ARG A 135 2.57 18.69 -26.41
C ARG A 135 1.54 17.89 -25.61
N PRO A 136 0.24 17.96 -25.99
CA PRO A 136 -0.80 17.25 -25.26
C PRO A 136 -0.45 15.75 -25.27
N PRO A 137 -0.65 15.05 -24.14
CA PRO A 137 -0.52 13.60 -24.13
C PRO A 137 -1.47 13.03 -25.19
N PRO A 138 -1.11 11.91 -25.84
CA PRO A 138 -2.05 11.23 -26.71
C PRO A 138 -3.34 10.97 -25.91
N PRO A 139 -4.52 11.10 -26.54
CA PRO A 139 -5.76 10.77 -25.87
C PRO A 139 -5.63 9.35 -25.29
N PRO A 140 -6.13 9.10 -24.07
CA PRO A 140 -6.08 7.78 -23.49
C PRO A 140 -6.69 6.81 -24.52
N ALA A 141 -5.99 5.70 -24.75
CA ALA A 141 -6.53 4.63 -25.59
C ALA A 141 -7.93 4.31 -25.05
N ALA A 142 -8.90 4.15 -25.96
CA ALA A 142 -10.22 3.69 -25.57
C ALA A 142 -10.04 2.46 -24.67
N PRO A 143 -10.68 2.40 -23.50
CA PRO A 143 -10.55 1.23 -22.63
C PRO A 143 -10.90 0.01 -23.47
N GLU A 144 -9.97 -0.94 -23.55
CA GLU A 144 -10.28 -2.24 -24.12
C GLU A 144 -11.50 -2.78 -23.36
N PRO A 145 -12.52 -3.32 -24.04
CA PRO A 145 -13.67 -3.88 -23.36
C PRO A 145 -13.15 -4.95 -22.40
N GLU A 146 -13.34 -4.72 -21.09
CA GLU A 146 -13.05 -5.74 -20.10
C GLU A 146 -13.83 -7.00 -20.49
N PRO A 147 -13.19 -8.18 -20.53
CA PRO A 147 -13.90 -9.41 -20.83
C PRO A 147 -15.05 -9.54 -19.83
N GLU A 148 -16.27 -9.74 -20.33
CA GLU A 148 -17.43 -9.98 -19.47
C GLU A 148 -17.05 -11.07 -18.46
N PRO A 149 -17.27 -10.86 -17.15
CA PRO A 149 -16.87 -11.81 -16.15
C PRO A 149 -17.64 -13.12 -16.38
N GLU A 150 -16.95 -14.10 -16.95
CA GLU A 150 -17.49 -15.44 -17.14
C GLU A 150 -17.73 -16.04 -15.76
N VAL A 151 -19.00 -16.30 -15.43
CA VAL A 151 -19.38 -16.83 -14.13
C VAL A 151 -18.85 -18.25 -13.99
N ALA A 152 -17.99 -18.47 -13.01
CA ALA A 152 -17.48 -19.81 -12.73
C ALA A 152 -18.58 -20.69 -12.10
N VAL A 153 -18.57 -21.98 -12.42
CA VAL A 153 -19.46 -22.98 -11.80
C VAL A 153 -18.59 -23.95 -11.00
N ALA A 154 -18.86 -24.07 -9.71
CA ALA A 154 -18.06 -24.91 -8.82
C ALA A 154 -18.18 -26.39 -9.19
N PRO A 155 -17.13 -27.21 -8.96
CA PRO A 155 -17.19 -28.65 -9.22
C PRO A 155 -18.36 -29.33 -8.47
N GLY A 156 -19.16 -30.10 -9.19
CA GLY A 156 -20.30 -30.84 -8.63
C GLY A 156 -21.64 -30.09 -8.67
N VAL A 157 -21.66 -28.84 -9.13
CA VAL A 157 -22.90 -28.16 -9.50
C VAL A 157 -23.32 -28.62 -10.89
N ASP A 158 -24.59 -28.97 -11.04
CA ASP A 158 -25.14 -29.32 -12.35
C ASP A 158 -25.13 -28.07 -13.26
N PRO A 159 -24.44 -28.11 -14.43
CA PRO A 159 -24.33 -26.95 -15.32
C PRO A 159 -25.68 -26.44 -15.83
N ASP A 160 -26.68 -27.32 -16.01
CA ASP A 160 -28.00 -26.92 -16.49
C ASP A 160 -28.76 -26.16 -15.40
N ASP A 161 -28.61 -26.58 -14.14
CA ASP A 161 -29.19 -25.86 -13.00
C ASP A 161 -28.50 -24.51 -12.77
N ALA A 162 -27.18 -24.44 -12.93
CA ALA A 162 -26.43 -23.19 -12.85
C ALA A 162 -26.80 -22.21 -13.98
N ALA A 163 -26.88 -22.71 -15.22
CA ALA A 163 -27.29 -21.91 -16.37
C ALA A 163 -28.74 -21.40 -16.22
N TRP A 164 -29.65 -22.26 -15.75
CA TRP A 164 -31.03 -21.88 -15.49
C TRP A 164 -31.14 -20.82 -14.39
N PHE A 165 -30.34 -20.94 -13.32
CA PHE A 165 -30.21 -19.93 -12.27
C PHE A 165 -29.73 -18.59 -12.82
N LEU A 166 -28.63 -18.60 -13.58
CA LEU A 166 -28.04 -17.38 -14.14
C LEU A 166 -28.98 -16.69 -15.14
N ASP A 167 -29.69 -17.46 -15.96
CA ASP A 167 -30.71 -16.94 -16.86
C ASP A 167 -31.91 -16.32 -16.09
N GLY A 168 -32.36 -16.97 -15.01
CA GLY A 168 -33.36 -16.40 -14.12
C GLY A 168 -32.91 -15.08 -13.48
N LEU A 169 -31.65 -15.02 -13.04
CA LEU A 169 -31.05 -13.82 -12.45
C LEU A 169 -30.82 -12.71 -13.49
N ALA A 170 -30.40 -13.05 -14.70
CA ALA A 170 -30.27 -12.10 -15.80
C ALA A 170 -31.63 -11.47 -16.13
N ARG A 171 -32.69 -12.27 -16.19
CA ARG A 171 -34.06 -11.76 -16.38
C ARG A 171 -34.52 -10.88 -15.22
N ALA A 172 -34.24 -11.27 -13.98
CA ALA A 172 -34.53 -10.50 -12.77
C ALA A 172 -33.88 -9.11 -12.78
N THR A 173 -32.68 -9.02 -13.36
CA THR A 173 -31.86 -7.81 -13.40
C THR A 173 -32.02 -7.03 -14.70
N GLY A 174 -32.94 -7.43 -15.59
CA GLY A 174 -33.19 -6.75 -16.87
C GLY A 174 -32.04 -6.89 -17.87
N GLY A 175 -31.31 -8.01 -17.84
CA GLY A 175 -30.17 -8.29 -18.73
C GLY A 175 -28.86 -7.60 -18.33
N ARG A 176 -28.78 -7.09 -17.10
CA ARG A 176 -27.57 -6.44 -16.57
C ARG A 176 -26.50 -7.47 -16.20
N PRO A 177 -25.20 -7.11 -16.23
CA PRO A 177 -24.10 -8.01 -15.89
C PRO A 177 -24.26 -8.54 -14.47
N THR A 178 -24.27 -9.86 -14.28
CA THR A 178 -24.48 -10.47 -12.97
C THR A 178 -23.38 -10.12 -11.96
N PHE A 179 -23.75 -9.85 -10.71
CA PHE A 179 -22.80 -9.66 -9.60
C PHE A 179 -22.16 -10.99 -9.14
N VAL A 180 -22.65 -12.12 -9.66
CA VAL A 180 -22.18 -13.46 -9.32
C VAL A 180 -20.87 -13.73 -10.03
N ARG A 181 -19.84 -14.03 -9.24
CA ARG A 181 -18.53 -14.48 -9.71
C ARG A 181 -18.47 -16.00 -9.84
N GLU A 182 -19.07 -16.71 -8.89
CA GLU A 182 -19.05 -18.18 -8.85
C GLU A 182 -20.37 -18.75 -8.32
N VAL A 183 -20.88 -19.82 -8.93
CA VAL A 183 -22.02 -20.59 -8.42
C VAL A 183 -21.50 -21.81 -7.66
N LEU A 184 -21.70 -21.82 -6.34
CA LEU A 184 -21.26 -22.90 -5.45
C LEU A 184 -22.30 -24.01 -5.32
N SER A 185 -23.59 -23.65 -5.43
CA SER A 185 -24.67 -24.61 -5.58
C SER A 185 -25.86 -23.97 -6.28
N ALA A 186 -26.58 -24.78 -7.05
CA ALA A 186 -27.86 -24.42 -7.62
C ALA A 186 -28.80 -25.60 -7.42
N ARG A 187 -30.02 -25.35 -6.95
CA ARG A 187 -31.05 -26.39 -6.82
C ARG A 187 -32.28 -26.00 -7.61
N ARG A 188 -32.50 -26.71 -8.71
CA ARG A 188 -33.76 -26.62 -9.45
C ARG A 188 -34.83 -27.47 -8.75
N PRO A 189 -35.97 -26.88 -8.35
CA PRO A 189 -37.04 -27.66 -7.74
C PRO A 189 -37.76 -28.50 -8.80
N PRO A 190 -38.22 -29.72 -8.46
CA PRO A 190 -38.97 -30.56 -9.40
C PRO A 190 -40.27 -29.93 -9.91
N ARG A 191 -40.97 -29.13 -9.07
CA ARG A 191 -42.26 -28.48 -9.36
C ARG A 191 -42.49 -27.16 -8.60
N GLY A 192 -41.44 -26.42 -8.27
CA GLY A 192 -41.49 -25.29 -7.33
C GLY A 192 -41.32 -23.90 -7.97
N ARG A 193 -41.91 -22.89 -7.32
CA ARG A 193 -41.78 -21.46 -7.66
C ARG A 193 -40.52 -20.80 -7.09
N HIS A 194 -39.86 -21.47 -6.15
CA HIS A 194 -38.72 -20.97 -5.39
C HIS A 194 -37.46 -21.72 -5.79
N TRP A 195 -36.38 -21.02 -6.15
CA TRP A 195 -35.08 -21.65 -6.32
C TRP A 195 -34.07 -21.02 -5.37
N SER A 196 -33.13 -21.83 -4.91
CA SER A 196 -32.02 -21.36 -4.08
C SER A 196 -30.67 -21.71 -4.70
N ALA A 197 -29.75 -20.76 -4.61
CA ALA A 197 -28.37 -20.92 -5.03
C ALA A 197 -27.42 -20.33 -3.98
N GLU A 198 -26.30 -21.00 -3.76
CA GLU A 198 -25.17 -20.39 -3.06
C GLU A 198 -24.18 -19.87 -4.09
N VAL A 199 -23.80 -18.60 -3.95
CA VAL A 199 -22.95 -17.89 -4.91
C VAL A 199 -21.85 -17.11 -4.22
N VAL A 200 -20.72 -16.94 -4.90
CA VAL A 200 -19.70 -15.95 -4.54
C VAL A 200 -19.94 -14.70 -5.37
N VAL A 201 -19.98 -13.55 -4.70
CA VAL A 201 -20.17 -12.24 -5.34
C VAL A 201 -18.80 -11.57 -5.57
N PHE A 202 -18.71 -10.49 -6.35
CA PHE A 202 -17.43 -9.82 -6.65
C PHE A 202 -16.61 -9.38 -5.43
N ASP A 203 -17.23 -9.22 -4.26
CA ASP A 203 -16.56 -8.95 -2.98
C ASP A 203 -15.86 -10.18 -2.37
N GLY A 204 -15.93 -11.33 -3.04
CA GLY A 204 -15.39 -12.61 -2.58
C GLY A 204 -16.18 -13.24 -1.44
N GLN A 205 -17.36 -12.72 -1.09
CA GLN A 205 -18.22 -13.28 -0.05
C GLN A 205 -19.21 -14.28 -0.63
N THR A 206 -19.52 -15.31 0.16
CA THR A 206 -20.53 -16.31 -0.15
C THR A 206 -21.90 -15.83 0.31
N HIS A 207 -22.90 -15.96 -0.55
CA HIS A 207 -24.28 -15.57 -0.32
C HIS A 207 -25.23 -16.67 -0.76
N THR A 208 -26.30 -16.88 0.01
CA THR A 208 -27.45 -17.66 -0.42
C THR A 208 -28.46 -16.71 -1.05
N LEU A 209 -28.85 -16.98 -2.30
CA LEU A 209 -29.91 -16.30 -2.99
C LEU A 209 -31.12 -17.22 -3.05
N ASP A 210 -32.27 -16.73 -2.62
CA ASP A 210 -33.57 -17.38 -2.80
C ASP A 210 -34.41 -16.46 -3.69
N CYS A 211 -34.96 -17.01 -4.76
CA CYS A 211 -35.82 -16.26 -5.66
C CYS A 211 -37.15 -16.96 -5.78
N ASP A 212 -38.20 -16.21 -5.49
CA ASP A 212 -39.57 -16.61 -5.74
C ASP A 212 -40.02 -16.03 -7.08
N ARG A 213 -40.45 -16.90 -7.99
CA ARG A 213 -41.11 -16.53 -9.26
C ARG A 213 -42.58 -16.13 -9.05
N GLY A 214 -43.03 -16.03 -7.79
CA GLY A 214 -44.42 -15.91 -7.38
C GLY A 214 -45.16 -14.65 -7.82
N ALA A 215 -44.50 -13.65 -8.38
CA ALA A 215 -45.12 -12.39 -8.80
C ALA A 215 -45.22 -12.22 -10.32
N ASP A 216 -45.31 -13.31 -11.09
CA ASP A 216 -45.19 -13.17 -12.53
C ASP A 216 -45.87 -14.27 -13.37
N LEU A 217 -47.15 -14.05 -13.66
CA LEU A 217 -47.78 -14.63 -14.86
C LEU A 217 -47.43 -13.81 -16.13
N ASP A 218 -46.68 -12.69 -15.99
CA ASP A 218 -46.49 -11.68 -17.04
C ASP A 218 -45.00 -11.37 -17.41
N GLY A 219 -44.05 -12.21 -17.01
CA GLY A 219 -42.63 -12.10 -17.35
C GLY A 219 -41.80 -10.89 -16.86
N THR A 220 -42.27 -10.07 -15.92
CA THR A 220 -41.64 -8.79 -15.52
C THR A 220 -41.13 -8.64 -14.08
N THR A 221 -41.38 -9.54 -13.13
CA THR A 221 -40.90 -9.32 -11.73
C THR A 221 -40.35 -10.59 -11.08
N VAL A 222 -39.04 -10.65 -10.90
CA VAL A 222 -38.39 -11.62 -10.00
C VAL A 222 -38.13 -10.92 -8.67
N GLY A 223 -38.75 -11.44 -7.60
CA GLY A 223 -38.41 -11.03 -6.24
C GLY A 223 -37.16 -11.77 -5.78
N LEU A 224 -36.03 -11.07 -5.66
CA LEU A 224 -34.89 -11.53 -4.88
C LEU A 224 -35.28 -11.41 -3.40
N ALA A 225 -35.69 -12.51 -2.79
CA ALA A 225 -36.00 -12.55 -1.36
C ALA A 225 -34.74 -13.01 -0.62
N TRP A 226 -34.15 -12.11 0.15
CA TRP A 226 -33.10 -12.50 1.08
C TRP A 226 -33.76 -12.97 2.37
N ILE A 227 -33.40 -14.15 2.87
CA ILE A 227 -33.85 -14.63 4.19
C ILE A 227 -32.71 -14.36 5.19
N PRO A 228 -32.66 -13.20 5.87
CA PRO A 228 -32.07 -13.15 7.20
C PRO A 228 -33.10 -13.69 8.19
N GLY A 229 -32.68 -14.59 9.07
CA GLY A 229 -33.49 -15.06 10.18
C GLY A 229 -34.13 -13.89 10.93
N ASP A 230 -35.42 -14.05 11.22
CA ASP A 230 -36.29 -13.21 12.03
C ASP A 230 -36.69 -11.83 11.45
N GLY A 231 -37.61 -11.87 10.48
CA GLY A 231 -38.79 -10.99 10.56
C GLY A 231 -38.83 -9.70 9.74
N LEU A 232 -38.00 -9.52 8.70
CA LEU A 232 -38.13 -8.40 7.77
C LEU A 232 -38.49 -8.85 6.35
N THR A 233 -39.73 -8.59 5.95
CA THR A 233 -40.23 -8.69 4.57
C THR A 233 -39.79 -7.48 3.75
N SER A 234 -38.49 -7.27 3.60
CA SER A 234 -38.00 -6.33 2.59
C SER A 234 -38.21 -6.95 1.21
N ARG A 235 -39.14 -6.40 0.44
CA ARG A 235 -39.38 -6.77 -0.97
C ARG A 235 -38.39 -6.10 -1.93
N GLN A 236 -37.31 -5.48 -1.42
CA GLN A 236 -36.36 -4.75 -2.24
C GLN A 236 -35.03 -5.51 -2.36
N PRO A 237 -34.47 -5.62 -3.57
CA PRO A 237 -33.14 -6.19 -3.75
C PRO A 237 -32.11 -5.32 -3.02
N CYS A 238 -31.36 -5.94 -2.10
CA CYS A 238 -30.33 -5.27 -1.30
C CYS A 238 -29.00 -5.06 -2.06
N ILE A 239 -28.96 -5.45 -3.35
CA ILE A 239 -27.88 -5.19 -4.28
C ILE A 239 -28.52 -4.55 -5.52
N LEU A 240 -28.11 -3.32 -5.83
CA LEU A 240 -28.67 -2.50 -6.90
C LEU A 240 -27.59 -2.23 -7.94
N TRP A 241 -27.96 -2.19 -9.22
CA TRP A 241 -27.06 -1.77 -10.29
C TRP A 241 -27.27 -0.29 -10.61
N ASP A 242 -26.19 0.48 -10.51
CA ASP A 242 -26.08 1.89 -10.87
C ASP A 242 -25.17 2.04 -12.11
N ASP A 243 -25.59 2.82 -13.11
CA ASP A 243 -24.85 2.92 -14.37
C ASP A 243 -23.53 3.72 -14.26
N ALA A 244 -23.34 4.50 -13.21
CA ALA A 244 -22.12 5.27 -12.98
C ALA A 244 -21.14 4.58 -12.02
N ALA A 245 -21.64 3.83 -11.04
CA ALA A 245 -20.87 3.21 -9.97
C ALA A 245 -20.85 1.66 -10.00
N GLY A 246 -21.63 1.04 -10.89
CA GLY A 246 -21.78 -0.42 -10.97
C GLY A 246 -22.68 -0.97 -9.86
N TRP A 247 -22.36 -2.17 -9.36
CA TRP A 247 -23.12 -2.79 -8.28
C TRP A 247 -22.93 -2.05 -6.94
N VAL A 248 -24.01 -1.47 -6.41
CA VAL A 248 -24.05 -0.77 -5.12
C VAL A 248 -24.84 -1.59 -4.11
N ARG A 249 -24.31 -1.73 -2.89
CA ARG A 249 -25.06 -2.32 -1.78
C ARG A 249 -26.12 -1.33 -1.28
N GLY A 250 -27.37 -1.76 -1.26
CA GLY A 250 -28.48 -0.99 -0.71
C GLY A 250 -28.32 -0.75 0.80
N THR A 251 -28.91 0.34 1.30
CA THR A 251 -28.86 0.72 2.72
C THR A 251 -29.48 -0.32 3.65
N ASP A 252 -30.39 -1.14 3.13
CA ASP A 252 -31.09 -2.18 3.88
C ASP A 252 -30.35 -3.53 3.84
N PHE A 253 -29.08 -3.54 3.42
CA PHE A 253 -28.24 -4.74 3.45
C PHE A 253 -27.93 -5.15 4.89
N VAL A 254 -28.75 -6.04 5.44
CA VAL A 254 -28.50 -6.65 6.76
C VAL A 254 -27.68 -7.92 6.56
N ARG A 255 -26.49 -7.98 7.18
CA ARG A 255 -25.75 -9.25 7.30
C ARG A 255 -26.59 -10.22 8.11
N GLY A 256 -27.15 -11.23 7.45
CA GLY A 256 -27.72 -12.38 8.13
C GLY A 256 -26.65 -13.07 8.98
N PRO A 257 -27.01 -13.69 10.11
CA PRO A 257 -26.08 -14.59 10.79
C PRO A 257 -25.63 -15.64 9.78
N ARG A 258 -24.31 -15.86 9.66
CA ARG A 258 -23.78 -16.99 8.89
C ARG A 258 -24.57 -18.24 9.32
N PRO A 259 -25.05 -19.09 8.38
CA PRO A 259 -25.48 -20.41 8.79
C PRO A 259 -24.35 -20.98 9.63
N ARG A 260 -24.65 -21.35 10.88
CA ARG A 260 -23.66 -22.06 11.69
C ARG A 260 -23.14 -23.16 10.78
N PRO A 261 -21.80 -23.35 10.65
CA PRO A 261 -21.30 -24.54 10.01
C PRO A 261 -22.10 -25.68 10.62
N THR A 262 -22.76 -26.49 9.78
CA THR A 262 -23.55 -27.61 10.25
C THR A 262 -22.62 -28.34 11.19
N THR A 263 -22.87 -28.23 12.51
CA THR A 263 -22.12 -28.99 13.48
C THR A 263 -22.29 -30.40 12.96
N ALA A 264 -21.18 -31.04 12.55
CA ALA A 264 -21.21 -32.42 12.10
C ALA A 264 -22.16 -33.14 13.05
N ALA A 265 -23.17 -33.82 12.48
CA ALA A 265 -24.17 -34.54 13.27
C ALA A 265 -23.43 -35.16 14.44
N PRO A 266 -23.83 -34.90 15.70
CA PRO A 266 -23.06 -35.32 16.85
C PRO A 266 -22.69 -36.77 16.62
N ALA A 267 -21.39 -37.07 16.67
CA ALA A 267 -20.91 -38.44 16.60
C ALA A 267 -21.83 -39.27 17.50
N PRO A 268 -22.34 -40.42 17.03
CA PRO A 268 -23.33 -41.19 17.78
C PRO A 268 -22.83 -41.25 19.21
N THR A 269 -23.61 -40.69 20.14
CA THR A 269 -23.27 -40.71 21.56
C THR A 269 -22.90 -42.15 21.86
N ALA A 270 -21.62 -42.35 22.20
CA ALA A 270 -21.17 -43.64 22.67
C ALA A 270 -22.19 -44.08 23.71
N ARG A 271 -22.86 -45.21 23.44
CA ARG A 271 -23.64 -45.88 24.49
C ARG A 271 -22.72 -45.91 25.72
N PRO A 272 -23.20 -45.54 26.92
CA PRO A 272 -22.43 -45.83 28.12
C PRO A 272 -22.01 -47.29 28.00
N ALA A 273 -20.71 -47.55 28.10
CA ALA A 273 -20.22 -48.91 28.07
C ALA A 273 -21.04 -49.67 29.10
N ASP A 274 -21.82 -50.65 28.63
CA ASP A 274 -22.35 -51.66 29.53
C ASP A 274 -21.14 -52.11 30.36
N PRO A 275 -21.21 -52.10 31.71
CA PRO A 275 -20.13 -52.66 32.48
C PRO A 275 -19.89 -54.05 31.90
N GLN A 276 -18.70 -54.29 31.35
CA GLN A 276 -18.29 -55.63 30.99
C GLN A 276 -18.34 -56.40 32.31
N VAL A 277 -19.46 -57.10 32.53
CA VAL A 277 -19.56 -58.11 33.57
C VAL A 277 -18.58 -59.16 33.12
N ASP A 278 -17.49 -59.30 33.88
CA ASP A 278 -16.57 -60.39 33.69
C ASP A 278 -17.34 -61.68 33.98
N LEU A 279 -17.75 -62.34 32.90
CA LEU A 279 -18.57 -63.55 32.97
C LEU A 279 -17.83 -64.66 33.69
N GLU A 280 -16.49 -64.68 33.66
CA GLU A 280 -15.70 -65.65 34.41
C GLU A 280 -15.75 -65.36 35.91
N GLU A 281 -15.65 -64.10 36.31
CA GLU A 281 -15.79 -63.69 37.73
C GLU A 281 -17.20 -63.99 38.26
N TRP A 282 -18.23 -63.74 37.44
CA TRP A 282 -19.62 -64.03 37.83
C TRP A 282 -19.92 -65.53 37.91
N LEU A 283 -19.38 -66.33 36.98
CA LEU A 283 -19.54 -67.80 36.97
C LEU A 283 -18.72 -68.48 38.07
N ALA A 284 -17.55 -67.94 38.42
CA ALA A 284 -16.75 -68.40 39.56
C ALA A 284 -17.45 -68.10 40.90
N GLY A 285 -17.99 -66.89 41.06
CA GLY A 285 -18.79 -66.53 42.25
C GLY A 285 -20.07 -67.34 42.41
N ALA A 286 -20.65 -67.82 41.30
CA ALA A 286 -21.81 -68.71 41.30
C ALA A 286 -21.46 -70.21 41.54
N GLY A 287 -20.18 -70.57 41.62
CA GLY A 287 -19.74 -71.97 41.78
C GLY A 287 -20.06 -72.86 40.58
N LEU A 288 -20.22 -72.26 39.39
CA LEU A 288 -20.58 -72.96 38.15
C LEU A 288 -19.36 -73.31 37.28
N LEU A 289 -18.20 -72.75 37.61
CA LEU A 289 -16.91 -73.24 37.13
C LEU A 289 -16.42 -74.26 38.16
N GLY A 290 -16.54 -75.54 37.81
CA GLY A 290 -15.94 -76.62 38.59
C GLY A 290 -14.42 -76.55 38.53
N ASP A 291 -13.77 -76.96 39.62
CA ASP A 291 -12.30 -76.96 39.80
C ASP A 291 -11.52 -77.58 38.62
#